data_AF-A0AA87NQ52-F1
#
_entry.id   AF-A0AA87NQ52-F1
#
_cell.length_a   1.000
_cell.length_b   1.000
_cell.length_c   1.000
_cell.angle_alpha   90.00
_cell.angle_beta   90.00
_cell.angle_gamma   90.00
#
_symmetry.space_group_name_H-M   'P 1'
#
loop_
_entity.id
_entity.type
_entity.pdbx_description
1 polymer ?
#
loop_
_entity_poly.entity_id
_entity_poly.type
_entity_poly.pdbx_seq_one_letter_code
_entity_poly.pdbx_strand_id
1 'polypeptide(L)'
;MKKRIPIVLLCCTMLYGAVYAKTIGFACIYNSDAPTGADELTAALETELFDFCFDQGMIATSSEYIVENYERYKDNASLLKRFDSSIDYLVALYCEYQQAFGDTVNRQRPVIEWKNLEWKFIDFSSQNIIFEEKIDPKTIPEIELRRKIKSAGQAIGTSMLETL
;
A
#
# COMPACT_ATOMS: atom_id res chain seq x y z
N MET A 1 11.80 -30.53 -43.97
CA MET A 1 11.62 -30.00 -42.61
C MET A 1 10.67 -28.79 -42.58
N LYS A 2 9.39 -28.93 -42.96
CA LYS A 2 8.43 -27.79 -43.10
C LYS A 2 7.21 -27.84 -42.16
N LYS A 3 7.06 -28.89 -41.33
CA LYS A 3 5.84 -29.12 -40.52
C LYS A 3 5.89 -28.52 -39.09
N ARG A 4 7.03 -27.98 -38.64
CA ARG A 4 7.19 -27.47 -37.25
C ARG A 4 6.96 -25.96 -37.11
N ILE A 5 7.01 -25.21 -38.20
CA ILE A 5 6.82 -23.76 -38.22
C ILE A 5 5.42 -23.31 -37.73
N PRO A 6 4.30 -23.98 -38.09
CA PRO A 6 2.98 -23.50 -37.66
C PRO A 6 2.73 -23.73 -36.16
N ILE A 7 3.37 -24.72 -35.54
CA ILE A 7 3.24 -25.00 -34.10
C ILE A 7 3.99 -23.94 -33.28
N VAL A 8 5.19 -23.55 -33.72
CA VAL A 8 5.98 -22.50 -33.05
C VAL A 8 5.26 -21.15 -33.14
N LEU A 9 4.68 -20.82 -34.31
CA LEU A 9 3.93 -19.57 -34.48
C LEU A 9 2.67 -19.53 -33.59
N LEU A 10 1.97 -20.66 -33.45
CA LEU A 10 0.76 -20.77 -32.61
C LEU A 10 1.10 -20.61 -31.12
N CYS A 11 2.21 -21.18 -30.65
CA CYS A 11 2.72 -20.98 -29.30
C CYS A 11 3.10 -19.51 -29.04
N CYS A 12 3.72 -18.83 -30.01
CA CYS A 12 4.00 -17.40 -29.89
C CYS A 12 2.70 -16.59 -29.78
N THR A 13 1.68 -16.87 -30.59
CA THR A 13 0.39 -16.14 -30.50
C THR A 13 -0.40 -16.40 -29.22
N MET A 14 -0.26 -17.58 -28.60
CA MET A 14 -0.88 -17.85 -27.29
C MET A 14 -0.16 -17.14 -26.14
N LEU A 15 1.13 -16.84 -26.28
CA LEU A 15 1.91 -16.01 -25.35
C LEU A 15 1.66 -14.50 -25.55
N TYR A 16 1.01 -14.09 -26.65
CA TYR A 16 0.58 -12.72 -26.92
C TYR A 16 -0.83 -12.41 -26.37
N GLY A 17 -1.43 -13.31 -25.58
CA GLY A 17 -2.51 -12.91 -24.69
C GLY A 17 -1.94 -11.87 -23.74
N ALA A 18 -2.28 -10.60 -23.94
CA ALA A 18 -1.70 -9.45 -23.26
C ALA A 18 -1.55 -9.73 -21.76
N VAL A 19 -0.33 -10.04 -21.32
CA VAL A 19 0.04 -10.01 -19.91
C VAL A 19 0.16 -8.53 -19.57
N TYR A 20 -1.01 -7.87 -19.47
CA TYR A 20 -1.09 -6.49 -19.06
C TYR A 20 -0.70 -6.46 -17.60
N ALA A 21 0.47 -5.90 -17.30
CA ALA A 21 0.89 -5.70 -15.93
C ALA A 21 -0.11 -4.75 -15.28
N LYS A 22 -0.80 -5.23 -14.24
CA LYS A 22 -1.73 -4.41 -13.47
C LYS A 22 -0.97 -3.23 -12.86
N THR A 23 -1.58 -2.05 -12.96
CA THR A 23 -1.02 -0.81 -12.40
C THR A 23 -1.72 -0.47 -11.08
N ILE A 24 -0.95 -0.40 -10.01
CA ILE A 24 -1.41 -0.06 -8.65
C ILE A 24 -0.94 1.35 -8.30
N GLY A 25 -1.86 2.21 -7.90
CA GLY A 25 -1.55 3.49 -7.27
C GLY A 25 -1.62 3.38 -5.76
N PHE A 26 -0.69 4.00 -5.06
CA PHE A 26 -0.69 4.13 -3.60
C PHE A 26 -1.03 5.56 -3.18
N ALA A 27 -1.96 5.71 -2.24
CA ALA A 27 -2.24 6.98 -1.58
C ALA A 27 -2.03 6.81 -0.08
N CYS A 28 -0.87 7.25 0.41
CA CYS A 28 -0.45 7.09 1.80
C CYS A 28 -0.71 8.38 2.58
N ILE A 29 -1.57 8.28 3.61
CA ILE A 29 -2.00 9.40 4.45
C ILE A 29 -1.58 9.11 5.89
N TYR A 30 -1.13 10.15 6.59
CA TYR A 30 -0.97 10.08 8.04
C TYR A 30 -1.57 11.32 8.72
N ASN A 31 -1.96 11.16 9.98
CA ASN A 31 -2.68 12.17 10.73
C ASN A 31 -1.88 13.47 10.91
N SER A 32 -2.55 14.61 10.84
CA SER A 32 -1.92 15.94 10.87
C SER A 32 -1.23 16.29 12.19
N ASP A 33 -1.64 15.65 13.29
CA ASP A 33 -1.06 15.77 14.63
C ASP A 33 -0.02 14.68 14.94
N ALA A 34 0.46 13.95 13.92
CA ALA A 34 1.45 12.91 14.09
C ALA A 34 2.80 13.46 14.64
N PRO A 35 3.49 12.69 15.50
CA PRO A 35 4.81 13.07 15.98
C PRO A 35 5.86 13.07 14.86
N THR A 36 6.94 13.86 15.04
CA THR A 36 8.08 13.89 14.12
C THR A 36 8.64 12.48 13.87
N GLY A 37 8.82 12.12 12.60
CA GLY A 37 9.27 10.78 12.16
C GLY A 37 8.13 9.87 11.67
N ALA A 38 6.87 10.27 11.80
CA ALA A 38 5.72 9.54 11.24
C ALA A 38 5.75 9.48 9.70
N ASP A 39 6.29 10.50 9.06
CA ASP A 39 6.58 10.55 7.63
C ASP A 39 7.53 9.42 7.21
N GLU A 40 8.63 9.22 7.93
CA GLU A 40 9.57 8.13 7.64
C GLU A 40 8.94 6.74 7.81
N LEU A 41 8.04 6.59 8.80
CA LEU A 41 7.34 5.33 9.06
C LEU A 41 6.30 5.03 7.97
N THR A 42 5.57 6.05 7.54
CA THR A 42 4.60 5.94 6.43
C THR A 42 5.34 5.63 5.12
N ALA A 43 6.47 6.30 4.86
CA ALA A 43 7.32 6.03 3.71
C ALA A 43 7.92 4.62 3.73
N ALA A 44 8.28 4.11 4.91
CA ALA A 44 8.75 2.75 5.05
C ALA A 44 7.65 1.72 4.72
N LEU A 45 6.39 1.98 5.11
CA LEU A 45 5.26 1.12 4.75
C LEU A 45 5.04 1.12 3.24
N GLU A 46 5.04 2.30 2.63
CA GLU A 46 4.90 2.43 1.18
C GLU A 46 6.04 1.71 0.44
N THR A 47 7.28 1.87 0.88
CA THR A 47 8.44 1.21 0.27
C THR A 47 8.25 -0.31 0.25
N GLU A 48 7.79 -0.91 1.35
CA GLU A 48 7.54 -2.36 1.40
C GLU A 48 6.42 -2.80 0.45
N LEU A 49 5.41 -1.94 0.20
CA LEU A 49 4.37 -2.21 -0.80
C LEU A 49 4.89 -2.10 -2.23
N PHE A 50 5.76 -1.12 -2.51
CA PHE A 50 6.44 -1.01 -3.81
C PHE A 50 7.33 -2.22 -4.08
N ASP A 51 8.13 -2.63 -3.10
CA ASP A 51 8.98 -3.82 -3.19
C ASP A 51 8.12 -5.07 -3.44
N PHE A 52 7.00 -5.20 -2.72
CA PHE A 52 6.04 -6.28 -2.96
C PHE A 52 5.50 -6.26 -4.40
N CYS A 53 5.06 -5.10 -4.90
CA CYS A 53 4.58 -4.97 -6.28
C CYS A 53 5.64 -5.33 -7.31
N PHE A 54 6.88 -4.90 -7.08
CA PHE A 54 8.02 -5.20 -7.93
C PHE A 54 8.28 -6.71 -8.00
N ASP A 55 8.28 -7.40 -6.85
CA ASP A 55 8.48 -8.85 -6.77
C ASP A 55 7.39 -9.65 -7.51
N GLN A 56 6.18 -9.09 -7.60
CA GLN A 56 5.04 -9.69 -8.33
C GLN A 56 4.95 -9.24 -9.80
N GLY A 57 5.86 -8.39 -10.29
CA GLY A 57 5.84 -7.89 -11.66
C GLY A 57 4.69 -6.92 -11.96
N MET A 58 4.16 -6.24 -10.93
CA MET A 58 3.16 -5.18 -11.07
C MET A 58 3.81 -3.81 -11.27
N ILE A 59 3.10 -2.89 -11.93
CA ILE A 59 3.54 -1.50 -12.04
C ILE A 59 2.97 -0.73 -10.84
N ALA A 60 3.83 -0.15 -10.01
CA ALA A 60 3.42 0.66 -8.86
C ALA A 60 3.72 2.14 -9.09
N THR A 61 2.82 3.00 -8.65
CA THR A 61 3.00 4.45 -8.58
C THR A 61 2.38 4.97 -7.28
N SER A 62 2.75 6.16 -6.85
CA SER A 62 2.18 6.78 -5.64
C SER A 62 1.87 8.25 -5.86
N SER A 63 0.87 8.75 -5.14
CA SER A 63 0.71 10.19 -4.94
C SER A 63 1.68 10.70 -3.88
N GLU A 64 1.97 12.01 -3.85
CA GLU A 64 2.73 12.58 -2.73
C GLU A 64 2.09 12.26 -1.38
N TYR A 65 2.91 12.04 -0.34
CA TYR A 65 2.44 11.77 1.02
C TYR A 65 1.53 12.87 1.53
N ILE A 66 0.46 12.48 2.21
CA ILE A 66 -0.60 13.40 2.58
C ILE A 66 -0.66 13.52 4.11
N VAL A 67 -0.35 14.71 4.61
CA VAL A 67 -0.59 15.10 6.01
C VAL A 67 -2.03 15.58 6.14
N GLU A 68 -2.97 14.67 6.35
CA GLU A 68 -4.39 15.01 6.42
C GLU A 68 -5.14 14.17 7.46
N ASN A 69 -6.36 14.59 7.76
CA ASN A 69 -7.23 13.91 8.71
C ASN A 69 -7.95 12.71 8.04
N TYR A 70 -8.45 11.80 8.86
CA TYR A 70 -9.20 10.61 8.43
C TYR A 70 -10.38 10.89 7.46
N GLU A 71 -11.00 12.06 7.52
CA GLU A 71 -12.08 12.43 6.57
C GLU A 71 -11.58 12.52 5.11
N ARG A 72 -10.30 12.85 4.90
CA ARG A 72 -9.71 12.85 3.56
C ARG A 72 -9.37 11.46 3.06
N TYR A 73 -9.00 10.56 3.97
CA TYR A 73 -8.91 9.14 3.64
C TYR A 73 -10.26 8.60 3.14
N LYS A 74 -11.39 8.99 3.72
CA LYS A 74 -12.72 8.53 3.29
C LYS A 74 -13.15 9.02 1.90
N ASP A 75 -12.62 10.14 1.44
CA ASP A 75 -13.01 10.76 0.17
C ASP A 75 -12.30 10.12 -1.04
N ASN A 76 -12.86 9.00 -1.53
CA ASN A 76 -12.33 8.25 -2.67
C ASN A 76 -12.13 9.13 -3.91
N ALA A 77 -13.06 10.04 -4.20
CA ALA A 77 -12.98 10.90 -5.38
C ALA A 77 -11.78 11.84 -5.30
N SER A 78 -11.49 12.39 -4.13
CA SER A 78 -10.29 13.21 -3.91
C SER A 78 -9.00 12.39 -3.97
N LEU A 79 -9.00 11.13 -3.52
CA LEU A 79 -7.83 10.26 -3.62
C LEU A 79 -7.51 9.90 -5.08
N LEU A 80 -8.52 9.49 -5.84
CA LEU A 80 -8.36 9.10 -7.25
C LEU A 80 -7.88 10.27 -8.13
N LYS A 81 -8.34 11.49 -7.86
CA LYS A 81 -7.94 12.71 -8.59
C LYS A 81 -6.46 13.07 -8.47
N ARG A 82 -5.71 12.46 -7.55
CA ARG A 82 -4.28 12.72 -7.37
C ARG A 82 -3.40 11.98 -8.38
N PHE A 83 -3.97 11.09 -9.17
CA PHE A 83 -3.25 10.34 -10.19
C PHE A 83 -3.54 10.96 -11.57
N ASP A 84 -2.49 11.49 -12.20
CA ASP A 84 -2.59 12.06 -13.56
C ASP A 84 -2.70 10.98 -14.65
N SER A 85 -2.29 9.75 -14.32
CA SER A 85 -2.37 8.58 -15.19
C SER A 85 -3.44 7.60 -14.73
N SER A 86 -4.11 6.94 -15.68
CA SER A 86 -5.03 5.85 -15.38
C SER A 86 -4.27 4.66 -14.79
N ILE A 87 -4.42 4.43 -13.49
CA ILE A 87 -4.07 3.19 -12.81
C ILE A 87 -5.25 2.22 -12.91
N ASP A 88 -5.03 0.92 -12.66
CA ASP A 88 -6.13 -0.05 -12.61
C ASP A 88 -6.80 -0.04 -11.24
N TYR A 89 -5.98 0.01 -10.19
CA TYR A 89 -6.45 -0.02 -8.81
C TYR A 89 -5.72 1.00 -7.95
N LEU A 90 -6.41 1.50 -6.93
CA LEU A 90 -5.88 2.36 -5.88
C LEU A 90 -5.86 1.60 -4.55
N VAL A 91 -4.70 1.57 -3.90
CA VAL A 91 -4.55 1.20 -2.50
C VAL A 91 -4.40 2.50 -1.69
N ALA A 92 -5.40 2.83 -0.90
CA ALA A 92 -5.36 3.97 0.00
C ALA A 92 -5.08 3.51 1.42
N LEU A 93 -4.14 4.18 2.11
CA LEU A 93 -3.69 3.85 3.46
C LEU A 93 -3.83 5.07 4.35
N TYR A 94 -4.33 4.87 5.56
CA TYR A 94 -4.36 5.85 6.64
C TYR A 94 -3.62 5.30 7.85
N CYS A 95 -2.51 5.96 8.19
CA CYS A 95 -1.68 5.63 9.34
C CYS A 95 -1.91 6.66 10.45
N GLU A 96 -2.48 6.23 11.57
CA GLU A 96 -2.66 7.08 12.75
C GLU A 96 -1.52 6.84 13.74
N TYR A 97 -0.71 7.86 13.98
CA TYR A 97 0.38 7.87 14.93
C TYR A 97 0.07 8.82 16.09
N GLN A 98 0.56 8.47 17.27
CA GLN A 98 0.50 9.33 18.45
C GLN A 98 1.83 9.34 19.19
N GLN A 99 2.06 10.40 19.96
CA GLN A 99 3.19 10.45 20.86
C GLN A 99 2.88 9.62 22.11
N ALA A 100 3.71 8.61 22.38
CA ALA A 100 3.70 7.86 23.62
C ALA A 100 4.89 8.24 24.49
N PHE A 101 4.70 8.18 25.81
CA PHE A 101 5.78 8.33 26.78
C PHE A 101 6.30 6.94 27.13
N GLY A 102 7.54 6.64 26.74
CA GLY A 102 8.17 5.37 27.08
C GLY A 102 8.45 5.29 28.59
N ASP A 103 8.02 4.21 29.23
CA ASP A 103 8.29 3.93 30.63
C ASP A 103 9.71 3.38 30.79
N THR A 104 10.70 4.26 30.71
CA THR A 104 12.08 3.93 31.08
C THR A 104 12.51 4.84 32.21
N VAL A 105 12.90 4.20 33.32
CA VAL A 105 13.22 4.70 34.66
C VAL A 105 14.20 5.89 34.69
N ASN A 106 14.79 6.31 33.57
CA ASN A 106 15.59 7.52 33.46
C ASN A 106 15.41 8.18 32.08
N ARG A 107 14.71 9.33 32.05
CA ARG A 107 14.42 10.21 30.89
C ARG A 107 13.28 9.73 29.99
N GLN A 108 12.11 10.33 30.18
CA GLN A 108 10.97 10.29 29.27
C GLN A 108 11.39 10.79 27.88
N ARG A 109 11.80 9.90 26.99
CA ARG A 109 11.92 10.22 25.57
C ARG A 109 10.57 9.93 24.92
N PRO A 110 10.01 10.88 24.15
CA PRO A 110 8.82 10.59 23.37
C PRO A 110 9.14 9.48 22.37
N VAL A 111 8.27 8.48 22.29
CA VAL A 111 8.32 7.38 21.33
C VAL A 111 7.09 7.50 20.45
N ILE A 112 7.26 7.29 19.14
CA ILE A 112 6.12 7.23 18.23
C ILE A 112 5.39 5.91 18.45
N GLU A 113 4.10 5.97 18.75
CA GLU A 113 3.22 4.82 18.77
C GLU A 113 2.37 4.83 17.50
N TRP A 114 2.30 3.68 16.82
CA TRP A 114 1.38 3.48 15.72
C TRP A 114 0.06 2.92 16.26
N LYS A 115 -0.97 3.76 16.21
CA LYS A 115 -2.25 3.53 16.90
C LYS A 115 -3.23 2.77 16.03
N ASN A 116 -3.40 3.17 14.78
CA ASN A 116 -4.29 2.53 13.84
C ASN A 116 -3.66 2.51 12.44
N LEU A 117 -3.95 1.46 11.69
CA LEU A 117 -3.76 1.39 10.26
C LEU A 117 -5.11 1.03 9.64
N GLU A 118 -5.57 1.84 8.71
CA GLU A 118 -6.76 1.53 7.92
C GLU A 118 -6.39 1.60 6.45
N TRP A 119 -6.87 0.66 5.66
CA TRP A 119 -6.56 0.61 4.25
C TRP A 119 -7.72 0.08 3.44
N LYS A 120 -7.77 0.49 2.17
CA LYS A 120 -8.78 0.05 1.22
C LYS A 120 -8.22 -0.11 -0.17
N PHE A 121 -8.80 -1.06 -0.88
CA PHE A 121 -8.50 -1.38 -2.26
C PHE A 121 -9.68 -0.98 -3.15
N ILE A 122 -9.43 -0.14 -4.13
CA ILE A 122 -10.45 0.52 -4.94
C ILE A 122 -10.19 0.22 -6.41
N ASP A 123 -11.23 -0.19 -7.14
CA ASP A 123 -11.20 -0.25 -8.59
C ASP A 123 -11.24 1.17 -9.17
N PHE A 124 -10.22 1.56 -9.93
CA PHE A 124 -10.09 2.95 -10.38
C PHE A 124 -11.21 3.36 -11.33
N SER A 125 -11.64 2.46 -12.21
CA SER A 125 -12.65 2.74 -13.24
C SER A 125 -14.05 2.92 -12.64
N SER A 126 -14.44 2.06 -11.70
CA SER A 126 -15.77 2.07 -11.09
C SER A 126 -15.84 2.86 -9.80
N GLN A 127 -14.69 3.21 -9.23
CA GLN A 127 -14.54 3.86 -7.91
C GLN A 127 -15.11 3.05 -6.74
N ASN A 128 -15.40 1.78 -6.96
CA ASN A 128 -15.93 0.88 -5.94
C ASN A 128 -14.80 0.41 -5.04
N ILE A 129 -15.08 0.39 -3.74
CA ILE A 129 -14.22 -0.27 -2.76
C ILE A 129 -14.41 -1.78 -2.94
N ILE A 130 -13.34 -2.46 -3.36
CA ILE A 130 -13.29 -3.92 -3.48
C ILE A 130 -13.13 -4.52 -2.09
N PHE A 131 -12.27 -3.90 -1.27
CA PHE A 131 -11.93 -4.35 0.06
C PHE A 131 -11.55 -3.17 0.96
N GLU A 132 -11.84 -3.26 2.25
CA GLU A 132 -11.40 -2.31 3.27
C GLU A 132 -11.18 -3.05 4.59
N GLU A 133 -10.07 -2.72 5.26
CA GLU A 133 -9.70 -3.34 6.51
C GLU A 133 -9.05 -2.34 7.45
N LYS A 134 -9.31 -2.57 8.75
CA LYS A 134 -8.65 -1.88 9.84
C LYS A 134 -7.76 -2.85 10.59
N ILE A 135 -6.47 -2.54 10.63
CA ILE A 135 -5.44 -3.27 11.35
C ILE A 135 -5.13 -2.50 12.64
N ASP A 136 -5.29 -3.16 13.78
CA ASP A 136 -4.73 -2.68 15.04
C ASP A 136 -3.25 -3.07 15.09
N PRO A 137 -2.29 -2.12 15.01
CA PRO A 137 -0.88 -2.44 15.03
C PRO A 137 -0.48 -3.20 16.29
N LYS A 138 -1.18 -3.09 17.42
CA LYS A 138 -0.87 -3.83 18.66
C LYS A 138 -1.01 -5.34 18.49
N THR A 139 -1.81 -5.79 17.54
CA THR A 139 -2.02 -7.22 17.25
C THR A 139 -0.90 -7.84 16.43
N ILE A 140 -0.07 -7.02 15.78
CA ILE A 140 1.09 -7.50 15.01
C ILE A 140 2.18 -7.95 15.98
N PRO A 141 2.68 -9.20 15.90
CA PRO A 141 3.59 -9.81 16.86
C PRO A 141 5.05 -9.33 16.71
N GLU A 142 5.25 -8.05 16.45
CA GLU A 142 6.54 -7.39 16.34
C GLU A 142 6.69 -6.33 17.43
N ILE A 143 7.83 -6.32 18.12
CA ILE A 143 8.12 -5.33 19.17
C ILE A 143 8.67 -4.05 18.55
N GLU A 144 9.55 -4.18 17.55
CA GLU A 144 10.16 -3.05 16.86
C GLU A 144 9.19 -2.46 15.83
N LEU A 145 8.94 -1.15 15.92
CA LEU A 145 7.98 -0.48 15.05
C LEU A 145 8.31 -0.62 13.55
N ARG A 146 9.59 -0.58 13.17
CA ARG A 146 10.00 -0.79 11.78
C ARG A 146 9.70 -2.21 11.27
N ARG A 147 9.90 -3.24 12.09
CA ARG A 147 9.55 -4.62 11.71
C ARG A 147 8.04 -4.78 11.60
N LYS A 148 7.29 -4.16 12.52
CA LYS A 148 5.83 -4.13 12.49
C LYS A 148 5.30 -3.53 11.19
N ILE A 149 5.88 -2.42 10.73
CA ILE A 149 5.56 -1.79 9.45
C ILE A 149 5.84 -2.74 8.28
N LYS A 150 7.01 -3.38 8.27
CA LYS A 150 7.36 -4.38 7.25
C LYS A 150 6.34 -5.52 7.19
N SER A 151 5.99 -6.11 8.34
CA SER A 151 4.99 -7.18 8.41
C SER A 151 3.60 -6.71 7.92
N ALA A 152 3.21 -5.49 8.25
CA ALA A 152 1.95 -4.91 7.75
C ALA A 152 1.97 -4.73 6.24
N GLY A 153 3.05 -4.19 5.67
CA GLY A 153 3.22 -4.03 4.22
C GLY A 153 3.12 -5.37 3.49
N GLN A 154 3.78 -6.41 4.00
CA GLN A 154 3.69 -7.77 3.43
C GLN A 154 2.27 -8.36 3.51
N ALA A 155 1.58 -8.15 4.64
CA ALA A 155 0.22 -8.64 4.82
C ALA A 155 -0.76 -7.94 3.86
N ILE A 156 -0.68 -6.60 3.75
CA ILE A 156 -1.47 -5.81 2.80
C ILE A 156 -1.17 -6.25 1.37
N GLY A 157 0.10 -6.37 0.99
CA GLY A 157 0.51 -6.81 -0.34
C GLY A 157 -0.07 -8.19 -0.69
N THR A 158 -0.01 -9.14 0.24
CA THR A 158 -0.59 -10.48 0.07
C THR A 158 -2.11 -10.41 -0.12
N SER A 159 -2.81 -9.65 0.72
CA SER A 159 -4.27 -9.47 0.63
C SER A 159 -4.70 -8.81 -0.69
N MET A 160 -3.93 -7.81 -1.15
CA MET A 160 -4.14 -7.19 -2.47
C MET A 160 -4.00 -8.23 -3.59
N LEU A 161 -2.96 -9.07 -3.56
CA LEU A 161 -2.72 -10.09 -4.58
C LEU A 161 -3.82 -11.16 -4.62
N GLU A 162 -4.34 -11.58 -3.46
CA GLU A 162 -5.46 -12.54 -3.39
C GLU A 162 -6.77 -11.96 -3.95
N THR A 163 -6.87 -10.64 -4.06
CA THR A 163 -8.06 -9.92 -4.54
C THR A 163 -8.00 -9.62 -6.05
N LEU A 164 -6.82 -9.71 -6.66
CA LEU A 164 -6.56 -9.45 -8.09
C LEU A 164 -6.88 -10.65 -9.00
#